data_AF-A0A5C5XTD4-F1
#
_entry.id   AF-A0A5C5XTD4-F1
#
_cell.length_a   1.000
_cell.length_b   1.000
_cell.length_c   1.000
_cell.angle_alpha   90.00
_cell.angle_beta   90.00
_cell.angle_gamma   90.00
#
_symmetry.space_group_name_H-M   'P 1'
#
loop_
_entity.id
_entity.type
_entity.pdbx_description
1 polymer ?
#
loop_
_entity_poly.entity_id
_entity_poly.type
_entity_poly.pdbx_seq_one_letter_code
_entity_poly.pdbx_strand_id
1 'polypeptide(L)'
;MSVPDTPLNPYAVSNVDDADQIGQHLAVPDDGSFDPQVVSTTGVLLGAIGATTTAGALFGALLAMVTIGFALVQNDPGELAIFVVYGMIAIVIGGLIACLGALPAMLCCWGLTRPLRSTVGRWTAASIRAQYIGTGALAGWLSLTVMSGFEGWFAVVSLVPAAVGAVVTGILGERKVRRIRTIQQRLGDQNVATGPLPVLDPTESTEGNPLTGT
;
A
#
# COMPACT_ATOMS: atom_id res chain seq x y z
N MET A 1 -16.49 -5.19 -33.82
CA MET A 1 -16.83 -4.72 -32.46
C MET A 1 -16.37 -5.77 -31.48
N SER A 2 -15.23 -5.57 -30.83
CA SER A 2 -14.73 -6.47 -29.79
C SER A 2 -14.83 -5.76 -28.44
N VAL A 3 -15.65 -6.33 -27.57
CA VAL A 3 -15.81 -5.95 -26.16
C VAL A 3 -14.43 -6.04 -25.47
N PRO A 4 -14.00 -5.07 -24.64
CA PRO A 4 -12.84 -5.29 -23.79
C PRO A 4 -13.22 -6.27 -22.69
N ASP A 5 -12.48 -7.37 -22.63
CA ASP A 5 -12.58 -8.40 -21.59
C ASP A 5 -12.48 -7.75 -20.21
N THR A 6 -13.59 -7.81 -19.48
CA THR A 6 -13.59 -7.47 -18.07
C THR A 6 -12.82 -8.59 -17.35
N PRO A 7 -11.77 -8.30 -16.55
CA PRO A 7 -11.10 -9.37 -15.82
C PRO A 7 -12.11 -10.03 -14.90
N LEU A 8 -12.37 -11.32 -15.16
CA LEU A 8 -13.35 -12.16 -14.47
C LEU A 8 -13.06 -12.34 -12.97
N ASN A 9 -11.89 -11.88 -12.52
CA ASN A 9 -11.49 -11.85 -11.13
C ASN A 9 -10.83 -10.49 -10.78
N PRO A 10 -11.46 -9.64 -9.97
CA PRO A 10 -10.83 -8.40 -9.48
C PRO A 10 -9.64 -8.65 -8.54
N TYR A 11 -9.37 -9.92 -8.20
CA TYR A 11 -8.27 -10.38 -7.37
C TYR A 11 -7.19 -11.17 -8.13
N ALA A 12 -7.31 -11.36 -9.45
CA ALA A 12 -6.27 -12.00 -10.23
C ALA A 12 -5.04 -11.08 -10.34
N VAL A 13 -3.86 -11.66 -10.19
CA VAL A 13 -2.61 -11.02 -10.62
C VAL A 13 -2.77 -10.81 -12.13
N SER A 14 -3.06 -9.59 -12.55
CA SER A 14 -3.12 -9.28 -13.97
C SER A 14 -1.73 -9.51 -14.53
N ASN A 15 -1.58 -10.41 -15.50
CA ASN A 15 -0.38 -10.66 -16.29
C ASN A 15 0.07 -9.43 -17.13
N VAL A 16 -0.27 -8.22 -16.70
CA VAL A 16 0.32 -6.97 -17.16
C VAL A 16 1.66 -6.80 -16.43
N ASP A 17 2.52 -7.80 -16.62
CA ASP A 17 3.97 -7.72 -16.55
C ASP A 17 4.50 -7.14 -17.88
N ASP A 18 3.71 -6.33 -18.60
CA ASP A 18 4.23 -5.39 -19.61
C ASP A 18 4.87 -4.17 -18.93
N ALA A 19 5.74 -4.46 -17.95
CA ALA A 19 6.64 -3.48 -17.35
C ALA A 19 7.68 -2.95 -18.36
N ASP A 20 7.75 -3.53 -19.56
CA ASP A 20 8.68 -3.13 -20.63
C ASP A 20 8.05 -2.33 -21.79
N GLN A 21 6.71 -2.21 -21.90
CA GLN A 21 6.07 -1.46 -23.01
C GLN A 21 5.44 -0.11 -22.66
N ILE A 22 5.26 0.23 -21.37
CA ILE A 22 4.73 1.54 -20.96
C ILE A 22 5.89 2.51 -20.66
N GLY A 23 6.91 2.50 -21.51
CA GLY A 23 8.14 3.26 -21.34
C GLY A 23 8.16 4.65 -21.98
N GLN A 24 7.11 5.12 -22.66
CA GLN A 24 7.28 6.25 -23.59
C GLN A 24 6.35 7.46 -23.49
N HIS A 25 5.27 7.48 -22.69
CA HIS A 25 4.32 8.60 -22.78
C HIS A 25 3.79 9.25 -21.50
N LEU A 26 4.43 9.07 -20.34
CA LEU A 26 3.99 9.79 -19.13
C LEU A 26 5.13 10.49 -18.41
N ALA A 27 4.86 11.76 -18.03
CA ALA A 27 5.66 12.61 -17.16
C ALA A 27 5.71 12.06 -15.72
N VAL A 28 6.25 10.86 -15.55
CA VAL A 28 6.86 10.47 -14.28
C VAL A 28 8.12 11.33 -14.18
N PRO A 29 8.29 12.15 -13.14
CA PRO A 29 9.53 12.89 -12.95
C PRO A 29 10.71 11.91 -13.02
N ASP A 30 11.81 12.30 -13.66
CA ASP A 30 12.97 11.41 -13.93
C ASP A 30 13.55 10.74 -12.66
N ASP A 31 13.20 11.24 -11.47
CA ASP A 31 13.58 10.70 -10.16
C ASP A 31 12.64 9.60 -9.61
N GLY A 32 11.57 9.24 -10.33
CA GLY A 32 10.59 8.23 -9.91
C GLY A 32 9.70 8.66 -8.74
N SER A 33 9.60 9.97 -8.47
CA SER A 33 8.74 10.53 -7.42
C SER A 33 7.27 10.66 -7.84
N PHE A 34 6.37 10.57 -6.87
CA PHE A 34 4.94 10.79 -7.08
C PHE A 34 4.57 12.27 -6.96
N ASP A 35 3.59 12.69 -7.74
CA ASP A 35 3.03 14.04 -7.63
C ASP A 35 2.38 14.24 -6.23
N PRO A 36 2.73 15.29 -5.49
CA PRO A 36 2.11 15.59 -4.19
C PRO A 36 0.60 15.79 -4.24
N GLN A 37 0.01 16.17 -5.40
CA GLN A 37 -1.45 16.23 -5.58
C GLN A 37 -2.10 14.84 -5.54
N VAL A 38 -1.36 13.80 -5.94
CA VAL A 38 -1.81 12.40 -5.94
C VAL A 38 -1.47 11.71 -4.62
N VAL A 39 -0.35 12.09 -3.99
CA VAL A 39 0.16 11.44 -2.76
C VAL A 39 0.39 12.45 -1.64
N SER A 40 -0.59 12.58 -0.76
CA SER A 40 -0.44 13.33 0.49
C SER A 40 0.32 12.54 1.55
N THR A 41 1.20 13.21 2.30
CA THR A 41 1.91 12.64 3.46
C THR A 41 0.93 12.07 4.48
N THR A 42 -0.13 12.81 4.83
CA THR A 42 -1.17 12.33 5.74
C THR A 42 -1.84 11.06 5.23
N GLY A 43 -2.07 10.97 3.91
CA GLY A 43 -2.63 9.78 3.27
C GLY A 43 -1.69 8.58 3.35
N VAL A 44 -0.39 8.74 3.15
CA VAL A 44 0.62 7.68 3.31
C VAL A 44 0.63 7.17 4.76
N LEU A 45 0.67 8.09 5.72
CA LEU A 45 0.72 7.82 7.15
C LEU A 45 -0.54 7.10 7.66
N LEU A 46 -1.73 7.61 7.36
CA LEU A 46 -2.99 6.96 7.74
C LEU A 46 -3.11 5.56 7.13
N GLY A 47 -2.66 5.39 5.88
CA GLY A 47 -2.65 4.07 5.25
C GLY A 47 -1.64 3.11 5.88
N ALA A 48 -0.53 3.59 6.43
CA ALA A 48 0.42 2.75 7.16
C ALA A 48 -0.19 2.29 8.49
N ILE A 49 -0.86 3.19 9.23
CA ILE A 49 -1.60 2.85 10.45
C ILE A 49 -2.68 1.80 10.15
N GLY A 50 -3.48 2.01 9.11
CA GLY A 50 -4.49 1.04 8.68
C GLY A 50 -3.88 -0.32 8.39
N ALA A 51 -2.76 -0.36 7.64
CA ALA A 51 -2.05 -1.59 7.33
C ALA A 51 -1.51 -2.30 8.58
N THR A 52 -0.94 -1.56 9.54
CA THR A 52 -0.46 -2.13 10.81
C THR A 52 -1.59 -2.68 11.67
N THR A 53 -2.73 -1.99 11.73
CA THR A 53 -3.91 -2.47 12.47
C THR A 53 -4.45 -3.75 11.85
N THR A 54 -4.52 -3.83 10.52
CA THR A 54 -4.89 -5.07 9.81
C THR A 54 -3.90 -6.20 10.08
N ALA A 55 -2.59 -5.91 10.06
CA ALA A 55 -1.57 -6.90 10.39
C ALA A 55 -1.68 -7.41 11.83
N GLY A 56 -1.94 -6.53 12.80
CA GLY A 56 -2.17 -6.90 14.19
C GLY A 56 -3.42 -7.76 14.39
N ALA A 57 -4.52 -7.41 13.72
CA ALA A 57 -5.75 -8.21 13.77
C ALA A 57 -5.55 -9.60 13.13
N LEU A 58 -4.83 -9.68 12.00
CA LEU A 58 -4.48 -10.97 11.38
C LEU A 58 -3.60 -11.82 12.29
N PHE A 59 -2.62 -11.21 12.96
CA PHE A 59 -1.80 -11.93 13.93
C PHE A 59 -2.61 -12.44 15.12
N GLY A 60 -3.52 -11.62 15.66
CA GLY A 60 -4.46 -12.05 16.71
C GLY A 60 -5.36 -13.21 16.25
N ALA A 61 -5.80 -13.20 14.99
CA ALA A 61 -6.60 -14.28 14.42
C ALA A 61 -5.79 -15.58 14.27
N LEU A 62 -4.51 -15.48 13.89
CA LEU A 62 -3.62 -16.64 13.84
C LEU A 62 -3.43 -17.26 15.23
N LEU A 63 -3.21 -16.44 16.26
CA LEU A 63 -3.11 -16.94 17.64
C LEU A 63 -4.40 -17.61 18.09
N ALA A 64 -5.56 -17.01 17.82
CA ALA A 64 -6.86 -17.58 18.13
C ALA A 64 -7.07 -18.95 17.46
N MET A 65 -6.71 -19.09 16.18
CA MET A 65 -6.79 -20.36 15.47
C MET A 65 -5.89 -21.43 16.10
N VAL A 66 -4.68 -21.06 16.50
CA VAL A 66 -3.75 -21.98 17.20
C VAL A 66 -4.33 -22.41 18.54
N THR A 67 -4.88 -21.50 19.35
CA THR A 67 -5.46 -21.86 20.65
C THR A 67 -6.69 -22.74 20.52
N ILE A 68 -7.57 -22.47 19.54
CA ILE A 68 -8.74 -23.32 19.25
C ILE A 68 -8.28 -24.72 18.78
N GLY A 69 -7.23 -24.79 17.94
CA GLY A 69 -6.65 -26.04 17.49
C GLY A 69 -6.12 -26.90 18.64
N PHE A 70 -5.43 -26.29 19.61
CA PHE A 70 -4.99 -27.00 20.82
C PHE A 70 -6.16 -27.51 21.67
N ALA A 71 -7.20 -26.71 21.84
CA ALA A 71 -8.40 -27.12 22.58
C ALA A 71 -9.12 -28.31 21.91
N LEU A 72 -9.20 -28.31 20.58
CA LEU A 72 -9.75 -29.43 19.81
C LEU A 72 -8.96 -30.73 20.01
N VAL A 73 -7.63 -30.64 20.06
CA VAL A 73 -6.77 -31.82 20.32
C VAL A 73 -6.98 -32.37 21.72
N GLN A 74 -7.31 -31.52 22.70
CA GLN A 74 -7.55 -31.91 24.08
C GLN A 74 -8.95 -32.51 24.32
N ASN A 75 -9.84 -32.51 23.30
CA ASN A 75 -11.19 -33.09 23.34
C ASN A 75 -12.08 -32.57 24.50
N ASP A 76 -11.95 -31.30 24.87
CA ASP A 76 -12.83 -30.67 25.87
C ASP A 76 -13.89 -29.76 25.22
N PRO A 77 -15.11 -30.28 24.92
CA PRO A 77 -16.13 -29.53 24.18
C PRO A 77 -16.73 -28.38 24.98
N GLY A 78 -16.65 -28.41 26.32
CA GLY A 78 -17.13 -27.32 27.18
C GLY A 78 -16.23 -26.08 27.09
N GLU A 79 -14.94 -26.28 26.85
CA GLU A 79 -13.98 -25.20 26.73
C GLU A 79 -13.93 -24.58 25.34
N LEU A 80 -14.39 -25.29 24.30
CA LEU A 80 -14.31 -24.81 22.91
C LEU A 80 -15.05 -23.47 22.69
N ALA A 81 -16.27 -23.35 23.24
CA ALA A 81 -17.03 -22.09 23.14
C ALA A 81 -16.30 -20.93 23.84
N ILE A 82 -15.65 -21.22 24.97
CA ILE A 82 -14.86 -20.26 25.74
C ILE A 82 -13.62 -19.83 24.94
N PHE A 83 -12.91 -20.78 24.31
CA PHE A 83 -11.74 -20.50 23.48
C PHE A 83 -12.08 -19.69 22.21
N VAL A 84 -13.25 -19.91 21.60
CA VAL A 84 -13.70 -19.07 20.47
C VAL A 84 -13.93 -17.63 20.92
N VAL A 85 -14.58 -17.42 22.08
CA VAL A 85 -14.78 -16.08 22.64
C VAL A 85 -13.45 -15.41 22.96
N TYR A 86 -12.53 -16.13 23.62
CA TYR A 86 -11.18 -15.61 23.87
C TYR A 86 -10.43 -15.30 22.57
N GLY A 87 -10.60 -16.12 21.53
CA GLY A 87 -10.02 -15.88 20.21
C GLY A 87 -10.53 -14.59 19.57
N MET A 88 -11.84 -14.34 19.62
CA MET A 88 -12.44 -13.09 19.12
C MET A 88 -11.92 -11.88 19.89
N ILE A 89 -11.80 -11.99 21.21
CA ILE A 89 -11.21 -10.94 22.06
C ILE A 89 -9.73 -10.70 21.67
N ALA A 90 -8.96 -11.77 21.43
CA ALA A 90 -7.56 -11.66 21.02
C ALA A 90 -7.38 -10.95 19.67
N ILE A 91 -8.29 -11.14 18.72
CA ILE A 91 -8.29 -10.40 17.43
C ILE A 91 -8.47 -8.90 17.67
N VAL A 92 -9.47 -8.53 18.47
CA VAL A 92 -9.79 -7.12 18.75
C VAL A 92 -8.66 -6.46 19.52
N ILE A 93 -8.18 -7.10 20.58
CA ILE A 93 -7.07 -6.60 21.40
C ILE A 93 -5.78 -6.51 20.56
N GLY A 94 -5.47 -7.53 19.75
CA GLY A 94 -4.30 -7.52 18.87
C GLY A 94 -4.32 -6.37 17.86
N GLY A 95 -5.48 -6.09 17.25
CA GLY A 95 -5.67 -4.93 16.39
C GLY A 95 -5.51 -3.59 17.13
N LEU A 96 -6.08 -3.46 18.33
CA LEU A 96 -5.97 -2.24 19.14
C LEU A 96 -4.55 -1.96 19.60
N ILE A 97 -3.83 -2.98 20.09
CA ILE A 97 -2.44 -2.84 20.53
C ILE A 97 -1.54 -2.47 19.34
N ALA A 98 -1.72 -3.13 18.19
CA ALA A 98 -0.98 -2.79 16.97
C ALA A 98 -1.26 -1.35 16.51
N CYS A 99 -2.50 -0.87 16.64
CA CYS A 99 -2.86 0.52 16.34
C CYS A 99 -2.16 1.51 17.28
N LEU A 100 -2.15 1.22 18.59
CA LEU A 100 -1.46 2.05 19.59
C LEU A 100 0.05 2.06 19.37
N GLY A 101 0.65 0.92 19.05
CA GLY A 101 2.08 0.79 18.72
C GLY A 101 2.46 1.40 17.37
N ALA A 102 1.50 1.53 16.44
CA ALA A 102 1.73 2.13 15.13
C ALA A 102 2.02 3.63 15.22
N LEU A 103 1.44 4.36 16.16
CA LEU A 103 1.68 5.81 16.32
C LEU A 103 3.16 6.15 16.62
N PRO A 104 3.81 5.59 17.66
CA PRO A 104 5.22 5.85 17.93
C PRO A 104 6.12 5.22 16.86
N ALA A 105 5.78 4.02 16.35
CA ALA A 105 6.51 3.39 15.25
C ALA A 105 6.51 4.28 14.00
N MET A 106 5.38 4.92 13.69
CA MET A 106 5.24 5.78 12.53
C MET A 106 6.05 7.07 12.68
N LEU A 107 6.05 7.69 13.86
CA LEU A 107 6.88 8.86 14.15
C LEU A 107 8.38 8.53 14.02
N CYS A 108 8.80 7.38 14.54
CA CYS A 108 10.17 6.90 14.44
C CYS A 108 10.57 6.63 12.98
N CYS A 109 9.76 5.84 12.26
CA CYS A 109 9.99 5.56 10.84
C CYS A 109 9.93 6.83 9.97
N TRP A 110 9.08 7.79 10.32
CA TRP A 110 9.03 9.07 9.60
C TRP A 110 10.35 9.82 9.72
N GLY A 111 10.96 9.84 10.91
CA GLY A 111 12.31 10.39 11.10
C GLY A 111 13.36 9.67 10.25
N LEU A 112 13.33 8.33 10.24
CA LEU A 112 14.29 7.48 9.52
C LEU A 112 14.12 7.53 7.99
N THR A 113 12.91 7.79 7.49
CA THR A 113 12.64 7.88 6.05
C THR A 113 12.84 9.28 5.46
N ARG A 114 13.07 10.31 6.30
CA ARG A 114 13.45 11.66 5.83
C ARG A 114 14.57 11.67 4.77
N PRO A 115 15.72 10.97 4.94
CA PRO A 115 16.78 10.97 3.94
C PRO A 115 16.42 10.24 2.64
N LEU A 116 15.36 9.41 2.63
CA LEU A 116 14.90 8.67 1.46
C LEU A 116 13.84 9.42 0.64
N ARG A 117 13.41 10.60 1.10
CA ARG A 117 12.54 11.50 0.33
C ARG A 117 13.39 12.27 -0.67
N SER A 118 12.83 12.59 -1.83
CA SER A 118 13.55 13.42 -2.80
C SER A 118 13.90 14.76 -2.17
N THR A 119 14.87 15.47 -2.75
CA THR A 119 15.33 16.80 -2.32
C THR A 119 14.20 17.83 -2.21
N VAL A 120 13.07 17.55 -2.87
CA VAL A 120 11.85 18.38 -2.91
C VAL A 120 10.77 17.88 -1.92
N GLY A 121 11.10 16.92 -1.07
CA GLY A 121 10.18 16.34 -0.08
C GLY A 121 9.10 15.42 -0.66
N ARG A 122 9.26 14.95 -1.91
CA ARG A 122 8.28 14.08 -2.57
C ARG A 122 8.45 12.62 -2.15
N TRP A 123 7.33 11.89 -2.13
CA TRP A 123 7.33 10.46 -1.87
C TRP A 123 7.76 9.69 -3.11
N THR A 124 8.65 8.74 -2.91
CA THR A 124 9.07 7.75 -3.91
C THR A 124 8.44 6.40 -3.59
N ALA A 125 8.33 5.50 -4.56
CA ALA A 125 7.87 4.13 -4.32
C ALA A 125 8.69 3.42 -3.23
N ALA A 126 10.01 3.61 -3.25
CA ALA A 126 10.94 3.05 -2.27
C ALA A 126 10.70 3.60 -0.86
N SER A 127 10.53 4.92 -0.69
CA SER A 127 10.28 5.53 0.62
C SER A 127 8.92 5.16 1.21
N ILE A 128 7.87 5.00 0.38
CA ILE A 128 6.58 4.48 0.85
C ILE A 128 6.72 3.04 1.33
N ARG A 129 7.38 2.16 0.55
CA ARG A 129 7.62 0.77 0.96
C ARG A 129 8.41 0.69 2.26
N ALA A 130 9.50 1.43 2.37
CA ALA A 130 10.33 1.47 3.57
C ALA A 130 9.54 1.97 4.79
N GLN A 131 8.69 2.99 4.62
CA GLN A 131 7.83 3.47 5.70
C GLN A 131 6.83 2.40 6.16
N TYR A 132 6.17 1.70 5.23
CA TYR A 132 5.20 0.66 5.55
C TYR A 132 5.85 -0.53 6.25
N ILE A 133 6.95 -1.04 5.70
CA ILE A 133 7.70 -2.17 6.27
C ILE A 133 8.25 -1.81 7.65
N GLY A 134 8.91 -0.65 7.77
CA GLY A 134 9.48 -0.19 9.03
C GLY A 134 8.42 0.03 10.11
N THR A 135 7.29 0.67 9.77
CA THR A 135 6.21 0.91 10.72
C THR A 135 5.59 -0.42 11.17
N GLY A 136 5.42 -1.38 10.26
CA GLY A 136 4.92 -2.73 10.59
C GLY A 136 5.87 -3.51 11.48
N ALA A 137 7.17 -3.51 11.16
CA ALA A 137 8.19 -4.18 11.96
C ALA A 137 8.25 -3.61 13.38
N LEU A 138 8.34 -2.27 13.51
CA LEU A 138 8.41 -1.61 14.81
C LEU A 138 7.12 -1.76 15.60
N ALA A 139 5.95 -1.65 14.98
CA ALA A 139 4.68 -1.83 15.68
C ALA A 139 4.52 -3.27 16.19
N GLY A 140 4.89 -4.27 15.39
CA GLY A 140 4.88 -5.68 15.79
C GLY A 140 5.90 -6.00 16.88
N TRP A 141 7.08 -5.38 16.84
CA TRP A 141 8.07 -5.53 17.89
C TRP A 141 7.63 -4.86 19.20
N LEU A 142 7.10 -3.63 19.13
CA LEU A 142 6.63 -2.87 20.29
C LEU A 142 5.44 -3.53 20.97
N SER A 143 4.50 -4.11 20.23
CA SER A 143 3.29 -4.72 20.80
C SER A 143 3.60 -5.83 21.81
N LEU A 144 4.58 -6.68 21.51
CA LEU A 144 4.97 -7.79 22.39
C LEU A 144 5.99 -7.35 23.45
N THR A 145 6.94 -6.48 23.11
CA THR A 145 7.98 -6.01 24.04
C THR A 145 7.41 -5.17 25.18
N VAL A 146 6.39 -4.34 24.91
CA VAL A 146 5.72 -3.53 25.93
C VAL A 146 4.89 -4.39 26.88
N MET A 147 4.25 -5.44 26.38
CA MET A 147 3.47 -6.35 27.24
C MET A 147 4.36 -7.24 28.12
N SER A 148 5.58 -7.55 27.68
CA SER A 148 6.48 -8.49 28.36
C SER A 148 7.54 -7.84 29.25
N GLY A 149 7.51 -6.52 29.46
CA GLY A 149 8.38 -5.84 30.43
C GLY A 149 9.89 -5.87 30.12
N PHE A 150 10.29 -5.97 28.84
CA PHE A 150 11.69 -5.99 28.39
C PHE A 150 12.57 -7.15 28.91
N GLU A 151 11.98 -8.28 29.29
CA GLU A 151 12.77 -9.50 29.53
C GLU A 151 13.40 -10.02 28.21
N GLY A 152 14.69 -10.33 28.23
CA GLY A 152 15.49 -10.59 27.01
C GLY A 152 14.99 -11.74 26.13
N TRP A 153 14.33 -12.76 26.71
CA TRP A 153 13.73 -13.85 25.95
C TRP A 153 12.53 -13.40 25.11
N PHE A 154 11.71 -12.50 25.66
CA PHE A 154 10.56 -11.97 24.96
C PHE A 154 10.95 -11.04 23.80
N ALA A 155 12.15 -10.45 23.82
CA ALA A 155 12.69 -9.72 22.69
C ALA A 155 12.96 -10.62 21.46
N VAL A 156 13.25 -11.90 21.68
CA VAL A 156 13.41 -12.88 20.59
C VAL A 156 12.03 -13.33 20.09
N VAL A 157 11.10 -13.59 21.01
CA VAL A 157 9.72 -13.96 20.65
C VAL A 157 9.00 -12.82 19.91
N SER A 158 9.32 -11.55 20.23
CA SER A 158 8.77 -10.37 19.55
C SER A 158 9.29 -10.17 18.11
N LEU A 159 10.26 -10.98 17.65
CA LEU A 159 10.65 -11.00 16.24
C LEU A 159 9.55 -11.59 15.34
N VAL A 160 8.75 -12.52 15.85
CA VAL A 160 7.65 -13.14 15.09
C VAL A 160 6.59 -12.11 14.69
N PRO A 161 5.96 -11.35 15.60
CA PRO A 161 5.00 -10.31 15.21
C PRO A 161 5.67 -9.18 14.42
N ALA A 162 6.95 -8.89 14.63
CA ALA A 162 7.69 -7.90 13.83
C ALA A 162 7.82 -8.35 12.37
N ALA A 163 8.17 -9.62 12.13
CA ALA A 163 8.25 -10.19 10.79
C ALA A 163 6.87 -10.24 10.11
N VAL A 164 5.84 -10.69 10.82
CA VAL A 164 4.45 -10.70 10.31
C VAL A 164 4.00 -9.28 9.96
N GLY A 165 4.25 -8.32 10.85
CA GLY A 165 3.98 -6.90 10.63
C GLY A 165 4.67 -6.39 9.37
N ALA A 166 5.98 -6.60 9.25
CA ALA A 166 6.79 -6.17 8.12
C ALA A 166 6.30 -6.73 6.77
N VAL A 167 5.97 -8.03 6.73
CA VAL A 167 5.49 -8.70 5.52
C VAL A 167 4.11 -8.19 5.11
N VAL A 168 3.15 -8.17 6.04
CA VAL A 168 1.78 -7.76 5.74
C VAL A 168 1.72 -6.28 5.35
N THR A 169 2.38 -5.40 6.10
CA THR A 169 2.41 -3.97 5.73
C THR A 169 3.21 -3.72 4.46
N GLY A 170 4.28 -4.49 4.20
CA GLY A 170 5.03 -4.43 2.95
C GLY A 170 4.14 -4.73 1.73
N ILE A 171 3.39 -5.84 1.79
CA ILE A 171 2.45 -6.23 0.72
C ILE A 171 1.38 -5.14 0.51
N LEU A 172 0.81 -4.60 1.59
CA LEU A 172 -0.19 -3.52 1.50
C LEU A 172 0.43 -2.21 0.96
N GLY A 173 1.68 -1.92 1.32
CA GLY A 173 2.45 -0.81 0.79
C GLY A 173 2.67 -0.93 -0.72
N GLU A 174 3.04 -2.13 -1.21
CA GLU A 174 3.18 -2.38 -2.65
C GLU A 174 1.87 -2.16 -3.40
N ARG A 175 0.75 -2.67 -2.86
CA ARG A 175 -0.57 -2.47 -3.47
C ARG A 175 -0.92 -1.00 -3.55
N LYS A 176 -0.61 -0.22 -2.51
CA LYS A 176 -0.82 1.23 -2.52
C LYS A 176 0.04 1.93 -3.57
N VAL A 177 1.32 1.58 -3.67
CA VAL A 177 2.23 2.10 -4.69
C VAL A 177 1.71 1.80 -6.10
N ARG A 178 1.25 0.58 -6.36
CA ARG A 178 0.64 0.21 -7.66
C ARG A 178 -0.59 1.08 -7.95
N ARG A 179 -1.50 1.23 -6.98
CA ARG A 179 -2.71 2.06 -7.14
C ARG A 179 -2.37 3.52 -7.43
N ILE A 180 -1.38 4.08 -6.75
CA ILE A 180 -0.90 5.45 -6.97
C ILE A 180 -0.39 5.59 -8.41
N ARG A 181 0.44 4.66 -8.88
CA ARG A 181 0.94 4.66 -10.28
C ARG A 181 -0.21 4.66 -11.28
N THR A 182 -1.22 3.80 -11.09
CA THR A 182 -2.38 3.75 -11.97
C THR A 182 -3.18 5.05 -11.97
N ILE A 183 -3.33 5.72 -10.82
CA ILE A 183 -4.04 7.01 -10.73
C ILE A 183 -3.25 8.10 -11.46
N GLN A 184 -1.93 8.16 -11.26
CA GLN A 184 -1.08 9.14 -11.93
C GLN A 184 -1.05 8.93 -13.45
N GLN A 185 -1.06 7.67 -13.91
CA GLN A 185 -1.20 7.34 -15.33
C GLN A 185 -2.49 7.90 -15.92
N ARG A 186 -3.64 7.63 -15.29
CA ARG A 186 -4.94 8.13 -15.75
C ARG A 186 -5.03 9.66 -15.78
N LEU A 187 -4.42 10.34 -14.81
CA LEU A 187 -4.39 11.80 -14.75
C LEU A 187 -3.48 12.40 -15.83
N GLY A 188 -2.33 11.76 -16.12
CA GLY A 188 -1.48 12.16 -17.23
C GLY A 188 -2.18 12.00 -18.57
N ASP A 189 -2.85 10.87 -18.80
CA ASP A 189 -3.60 10.61 -20.03
C ASP A 189 -4.75 11.63 -20.24
N GLN A 190 -5.45 12.01 -19.16
CA GLN A 190 -6.48 13.05 -19.23
C GLN A 190 -5.91 14.42 -19.59
N ASN A 191 -4.77 14.80 -19.00
CA ASN A 191 -4.12 16.08 -19.29
C ASN A 191 -3.60 16.15 -20.73
N VAL A 192 -3.15 15.02 -21.30
CA VAL A 192 -2.76 14.92 -22.72
C VAL A 192 -3.98 15.00 -23.64
N ALA A 193 -5.09 14.36 -23.28
CA ALA A 193 -6.34 14.41 -24.04
C ALA A 193 -7.00 15.80 -24.04
N THR A 194 -6.74 16.63 -23.02
CA THR A 194 -7.19 18.03 -22.93
C THR A 194 -6.14 19.05 -23.41
N GLY A 195 -5.10 18.60 -24.13
CA GLY A 195 -4.12 19.49 -24.75
C GLY A 195 -4.81 20.59 -25.58
N PRO A 196 -4.17 21.77 -25.74
CA PRO A 196 -4.77 22.90 -26.44
C PRO A 196 -5.27 22.42 -27.81
N LEU A 197 -6.56 22.65 -28.07
CA LEU A 197 -7.17 22.39 -29.37
C LEU A 197 -6.19 22.86 -30.47
N PRO A 198 -5.97 22.05 -31.53
CA PRO A 198 -5.20 22.56 -32.66
C PRO A 198 -5.86 23.87 -33.08
N VAL A 199 -5.10 24.97 -32.95
CA VAL A 199 -5.49 26.24 -33.53
C VAL A 199 -5.61 25.93 -35.01
N LEU A 200 -6.84 25.77 -35.49
CA LEU A 200 -7.13 25.75 -36.91
C LEU A 200 -6.61 27.07 -37.44
N ASP A 201 -5.43 27.04 -38.05
CA ASP A 201 -4.84 28.19 -38.69
C ASP A 201 -5.78 28.61 -39.82
N PRO A 202 -6.46 29.77 -39.72
CA PRO A 202 -7.45 30.17 -40.72
C PRO A 202 -6.82 30.61 -42.05
N THR A 203 -5.51 30.46 -42.23
CA THR A 203 -4.78 30.95 -43.40
C THR A 203 -4.69 29.94 -44.57
N GLU A 204 -5.18 28.71 -44.42
CA GLU A 204 -5.07 27.67 -45.47
C GLU A 204 -6.30 27.62 -46.43
N SER A 205 -6.81 28.77 -46.87
CA SER A 205 -7.90 28.82 -47.89
C SER A 205 -7.62 29.71 -49.09
N THR A 206 -6.35 29.92 -49.45
CA THR A 206 -6.00 30.74 -50.63
C THR A 206 -4.90 30.14 -51.50
N GLU A 207 -5.13 28.93 -52.00
CA GLU A 207 -4.56 28.46 -53.27
C GLU A 207 -5.77 27.93 -54.08
N GLY A 208 -6.23 28.60 -55.13
CA GLY A 208 -5.48 28.86 -56.35
C GLY A 208 -6.09 27.98 -57.44
N ASN A 209 -7.24 28.36 -58.00
CA ASN A 209 -7.83 27.70 -59.17
C ASN A 209 -7.59 28.57 -60.42
N PRO A 210 -6.54 28.34 -61.21
CA PRO A 210 -6.33 29.02 -62.47
C PRO A 210 -7.10 28.28 -63.59
N LEU A 211 -8.34 28.69 -63.84
CA LEU A 211 -9.01 28.35 -65.10
C LEU A 211 -8.49 29.27 -66.21
N THR A 212 -7.43 28.80 -66.87
CA THR A 212 -7.21 28.96 -68.32
C THR A 212 -8.11 27.91 -69.00
N GLY A 213 -8.88 28.13 -70.06
CA GLY A 213 -8.75 29.00 -71.21
C GLY A 213 -8.87 28.09 -72.45
N THR A 214 -10.06 28.04 -73.06
CA THR A 214 -10.38 27.87 -74.50
C THR A 214 -11.88 27.94 -74.67
#